data_AF-A0A381ZD65-F1
#
_entry.id   AF-A0A381ZD65-F1
#
_cell.length_a   1.000
_cell.length_b   1.000
_cell.length_c   1.000
_cell.angle_alpha   90.00
_cell.angle_beta   90.00
_cell.angle_gamma   90.00
#
_symmetry.space_group_name_H-M   'P 1'
#
loop_
_entity.id
_entity.type
_entity.pdbx_description
1 polymer ?
#
loop_
_entity_poly.entity_id
_entity_poly.type
_entity_poly.pdbx_seq_one_letter_code
_entity_poly.pdbx_strand_id
1 'polypeptide(L)'
;MANNVKELMDTDWRVQASATLQADTNSGTGLLLIDISGLQGWIAGDKLAITKVFWSLGTGIATLMWNGTGGGGATTKDAIVMNGGGAYGYSPGQPALLSDAVGTNAVTGDLMIVNAAAVTGTIIVECNKHVTTAGVGWSA
;
A
#
# COMPACT_ATOMS: atom_id res chain seq x y z
N MET A 1 3.39 9.58 -20.98
CA MET A 1 2.07 9.06 -20.57
C MET A 1 2.12 8.83 -19.06
N ALA A 2 1.00 8.92 -18.34
CA ALA A 2 1.00 9.00 -16.88
C ALA A 2 0.58 7.69 -16.24
N ASN A 3 1.13 7.38 -15.06
CA ASN A 3 0.60 6.31 -14.22
C ASN A 3 -0.87 6.59 -13.88
N ASN A 4 -1.66 5.54 -13.78
CA ASN A 4 -3.05 5.63 -13.38
C ASN A 4 -3.29 4.81 -12.11
N VAL A 5 -3.65 5.49 -11.03
CA VAL A 5 -4.05 4.87 -9.77
C VAL A 5 -5.57 4.94 -9.64
N LYS A 6 -6.18 3.85 -9.20
CA LYS A 6 -7.62 3.75 -9.01
C LYS A 6 -7.94 2.97 -7.75
N GLU A 7 -8.68 3.60 -6.86
CA GLU A 7 -9.42 2.89 -5.81
C GLU A 7 -10.56 2.09 -6.44
N LEU A 8 -10.60 0.79 -6.14
CA LEU A 8 -11.59 -0.14 -6.66
C LEU A 8 -12.73 -0.36 -5.67
N MET A 9 -12.41 -0.31 -4.38
CA MET A 9 -13.36 -0.55 -3.29
C MET A 9 -12.82 0.06 -2.01
N ASP A 10 -13.70 0.68 -1.24
CA ASP A 10 -13.47 1.05 0.14
C ASP A 10 -14.72 0.68 0.95
N THR A 11 -14.54 -0.15 1.96
CA THR A 11 -15.59 -0.65 2.86
C THR A 11 -15.09 -0.65 4.29
N ASP A 12 -15.97 -0.87 5.26
CA ASP A 12 -15.64 -0.81 6.69
C ASP A 12 -14.46 -1.70 7.10
N TRP A 13 -14.20 -2.81 6.39
CA TRP A 13 -13.16 -3.77 6.75
C TRP A 13 -12.08 -4.00 5.67
N ARG A 14 -12.25 -3.42 4.47
CA ARG A 14 -11.36 -3.68 3.33
C ARG A 14 -11.28 -2.51 2.37
N VAL A 15 -10.08 -2.30 1.84
CA VAL A 15 -9.80 -1.43 0.70
C VAL A 15 -9.11 -2.21 -0.42
N GLN A 16 -9.40 -1.86 -1.66
CA GLN A 16 -8.72 -2.36 -2.86
C GLN A 16 -8.31 -1.20 -3.75
N ALA A 17 -7.09 -1.25 -4.27
CA ALA A 17 -6.58 -0.27 -5.22
C ALA A 17 -5.80 -0.96 -6.34
N SER A 18 -5.68 -0.26 -7.47
CA SER A 18 -4.89 -0.69 -8.61
C SER A 18 -4.04 0.45 -9.13
N ALA A 19 -2.87 0.12 -9.65
CA ALA A 19 -2.02 1.03 -10.40
C ALA A 19 -1.64 0.39 -11.73
N THR A 20 -1.75 1.17 -12.79
CA THR A 20 -1.11 0.89 -14.07
C THR A 20 0.07 1.84 -14.22
N LEU A 21 1.27 1.27 -14.30
CA LEU A 21 2.53 1.97 -14.48
C LEU A 21 2.88 2.01 -15.96
N GLN A 22 3.34 3.16 -16.45
CA GLN A 22 3.68 3.33 -17.86
C GLN A 22 5.04 3.99 -18.06
N ALA A 23 6.08 3.15 -18.12
CA ALA A 23 7.47 3.54 -18.30
C ALA A 23 7.94 4.63 -17.31
N ASP A 24 7.49 4.54 -16.06
CA ASP A 24 7.70 5.59 -15.07
C ASP A 24 8.69 5.16 -13.98
N THR A 25 9.43 6.13 -13.44
CA THR A 25 10.41 5.95 -12.36
C THR A 25 9.92 6.66 -11.10
N ASN A 26 9.28 5.92 -10.20
CA ASN A 26 8.75 6.46 -8.95
C ASN A 26 9.80 6.44 -7.84
N SER A 27 10.91 7.15 -8.05
CA SER A 27 11.99 7.29 -7.06
C SER A 27 11.75 8.44 -6.09
N GLY A 28 12.28 8.35 -4.87
CA GLY A 28 12.20 9.42 -3.86
C GLY A 28 11.00 9.26 -2.95
N THR A 29 9.88 9.93 -3.27
CA THR A 29 8.65 9.82 -2.48
C THR A 29 7.81 8.60 -2.87
N GLY A 30 7.98 8.04 -4.07
CA GLY A 30 7.13 6.96 -4.58
C GLY A 30 5.78 7.46 -5.14
N LEU A 31 5.05 6.55 -5.78
CA LEU A 31 3.68 6.77 -6.25
C LEU A 31 2.70 6.33 -5.17
N LEU A 32 1.86 7.24 -4.69
CA LEU A 32 0.81 6.95 -3.72
C LEU A 32 -0.22 5.99 -4.34
N LEU A 33 -0.37 4.80 -3.76
CA LEU A 33 -1.35 3.79 -4.18
C LEU A 33 -2.60 3.82 -3.31
N ILE A 34 -2.42 3.92 -1.98
CA ILE A 34 -3.50 4.09 -1.00
C ILE A 34 -3.08 5.16 0.00
N ASP A 35 -3.88 6.22 0.10
CA ASP A 35 -3.86 7.16 1.22
C ASP A 35 -4.76 6.60 2.32
N ILE A 36 -4.20 6.19 3.46
CA ILE A 36 -5.03 5.61 4.52
C ILE A 36 -6.03 6.64 5.05
N SER A 37 -5.63 7.90 5.07
CA SER A 37 -6.30 8.95 5.86
C SER A 37 -7.51 9.50 5.13
N GLY A 38 -7.60 9.24 3.82
CA GLY A 38 -8.78 9.45 3.00
C GLY A 38 -9.79 8.30 3.02
N LEU A 39 -9.48 7.15 3.64
CA LEU A 39 -10.37 6.00 3.66
C LEU A 39 -11.51 6.18 4.66
N GLN A 40 -12.67 5.62 4.32
CA GLN A 40 -13.86 5.65 5.14
C GLN A 40 -13.60 5.02 6.52
N GLY A 41 -13.99 5.77 7.57
CA GLY A 41 -13.89 5.35 8.96
C GLY A 41 -12.49 5.47 9.56
N TRP A 42 -11.50 5.97 8.81
CA TRP A 42 -10.14 6.14 9.33
C TRP A 42 -10.11 7.03 10.56
N ILE A 43 -9.37 6.60 11.57
CA ILE A 43 -8.94 7.42 12.70
C ILE A 43 -7.42 7.38 12.84
N ALA A 44 -6.86 8.39 13.52
CA ALA A 44 -5.43 8.47 13.75
C ALA A 44 -4.89 7.21 14.46
N GLY A 45 -3.92 6.54 13.84
CA GLY A 45 -3.30 5.32 14.35
C GLY A 45 -3.84 4.02 13.75
N ASP A 46 -4.89 4.09 12.92
CA ASP A 46 -5.35 2.93 12.16
C ASP A 46 -4.26 2.40 11.23
N LYS A 47 -4.32 1.09 10.96
CA LYS A 47 -3.35 0.40 10.10
C LYS A 47 -4.03 -0.41 9.03
N LEU A 48 -3.33 -0.56 7.91
CA LEU A 48 -3.66 -1.52 6.88
C LEU A 48 -2.76 -2.75 6.98
N ALA A 49 -3.28 -3.90 6.56
CA ALA A 49 -2.48 -5.07 6.28
C ALA A 49 -2.77 -5.54 4.86
N ILE A 50 -1.72 -5.71 4.05
CA ILE A 50 -1.83 -6.28 2.71
C ILE A 50 -2.23 -7.74 2.86
N THR A 51 -3.40 -8.07 2.33
CA THR A 51 -3.92 -9.45 2.32
C THR A 51 -3.79 -10.10 0.98
N LYS A 52 -3.90 -9.34 -0.12
CA LYS A 52 -3.65 -9.85 -1.47
C LYS A 52 -2.91 -8.83 -2.32
N VAL A 53 -2.03 -9.33 -3.18
CA VAL A 53 -1.42 -8.53 -4.24
C VAL A 53 -1.37 -9.38 -5.50
N PHE A 54 -1.75 -8.80 -6.62
CA PHE A 54 -1.46 -9.33 -7.95
C PHE A 54 -0.58 -8.32 -8.67
N TRP A 55 0.46 -8.77 -9.36
CA TRP A 55 1.28 -7.91 -10.20
C TRP A 55 1.63 -8.58 -11.52
N SER A 56 1.75 -7.75 -12.55
CA SER A 56 2.26 -8.11 -13.86
C SER A 56 3.13 -6.97 -14.36
N LEU A 57 4.43 -7.09 -14.18
CA LEU A 57 5.45 -6.13 -14.61
C LEU A 57 6.14 -6.66 -15.87
N GLY A 58 6.12 -5.86 -16.94
CA GLY A 58 6.79 -6.21 -18.19
C GLY A 58 8.31 -6.06 -18.11
N THR A 59 8.78 -4.99 -17.46
CA THR A 59 10.20 -4.71 -17.22
C THR A 59 10.39 -3.99 -15.89
N GLY A 60 11.53 -4.24 -15.25
CA GLY A 60 11.95 -3.57 -14.01
C GLY A 60 11.41 -4.22 -12.73
N ILE A 61 11.75 -3.59 -11.60
CA ILE A 61 11.39 -4.04 -10.25
C ILE A 61 10.61 -2.92 -9.58
N ALA A 62 9.49 -3.25 -8.95
CA ALA A 62 8.70 -2.32 -8.16
C ALA A 62 8.52 -2.86 -6.74
N THR A 63 8.56 -1.98 -5.76
CA THR A 63 8.40 -2.32 -4.34
C THR A 63 7.14 -1.64 -3.82
N LEU A 64 6.26 -2.41 -3.19
CA LEU A 64 5.24 -1.83 -2.32
C LEU A 64 5.90 -1.45 -1.00
N MET A 65 5.72 -0.20 -0.59
CA MET A 65 6.36 0.39 0.57
C MET A 65 5.31 1.06 1.45
N TRP A 66 5.33 0.76 2.75
CA TRP A 66 4.58 1.49 3.76
C TRP A 66 5.28 2.83 4.04
N ASN A 67 4.50 3.90 4.04
CA ASN A 67 4.97 5.24 4.34
C ASN A 67 4.21 5.82 5.54
N GLY A 68 4.88 5.94 6.68
CA GLY A 68 4.29 6.60 7.85
C GLY A 68 4.50 8.10 7.80
N THR A 69 3.44 8.90 7.64
CA THR A 69 3.57 10.37 7.67
C THR A 69 3.25 10.92 9.07
N GLY A 70 4.25 11.44 9.80
CA GLY A 70 3.98 12.12 11.08
C GLY A 70 5.21 12.59 11.87
N GLY A 71 5.33 13.91 12.03
CA GLY A 71 5.89 14.63 13.20
C GLY A 71 7.28 14.31 13.78
N GLY A 72 8.05 13.37 13.23
CA GLY A 72 9.30 12.92 13.86
C GLY A 72 10.10 11.92 13.03
N GLY A 73 10.07 12.08 11.71
CA GLY A 73 10.76 11.20 10.74
C GLY A 73 9.83 10.11 10.22
N ALA A 74 9.31 10.30 9.00
CA ALA A 74 8.58 9.25 8.30
C ALA A 74 9.48 8.02 8.17
N THR A 75 9.05 6.89 8.74
CA THR A 75 9.76 5.62 8.55
C THR A 75 9.12 4.89 7.38
N THR A 76 9.81 4.88 6.25
CA THR A 76 9.42 4.04 5.12
C THR A 76 9.90 2.61 5.34
N LYS A 77 9.05 1.64 4.99
CA LYS A 77 9.33 0.21 5.15
C LYS A 77 8.87 -0.57 3.94
N ASP A 78 9.75 -1.40 3.39
CA ASP A 78 9.42 -2.27 2.27
C ASP A 78 8.46 -3.36 2.72
N ALA A 79 7.32 -3.49 2.03
CA ALA A 79 6.33 -4.54 2.27
C ALA A 79 6.58 -5.77 1.38
N ILE A 80 6.68 -5.56 0.07
CA ILE A 80 6.96 -6.62 -0.91
C ILE A 80 7.69 -6.07 -2.13
N VAL A 81 8.76 -6.76 -2.55
CA VAL A 81 9.49 -6.48 -3.78
C VAL A 81 8.94 -7.37 -4.90
N MET A 82 8.53 -6.75 -6.00
CA MET A 82 7.85 -7.39 -7.14
C MET A 82 8.72 -7.31 -8.39
N ASN A 83 8.88 -8.45 -9.07
CA ASN A 83 9.57 -8.58 -10.34
C ASN A 83 8.77 -9.54 -11.25
N GLY A 84 8.76 -9.29 -12.55
CA GLY A 84 7.98 -10.06 -13.53
C GLY A 84 6.49 -10.09 -13.17
N GLY A 85 5.87 -11.27 -13.24
CA GLY A 85 4.49 -11.49 -12.82
C GLY A 85 4.38 -12.39 -11.60
N GLY A 86 3.37 -12.16 -10.76
CA GLY A 86 3.14 -12.97 -9.57
C GLY A 86 1.94 -12.53 -8.76
N ALA A 87 1.71 -13.25 -7.67
CA ALA A 87 0.64 -12.96 -6.74
C ALA A 87 1.02 -13.37 -5.31
N TYR A 88 0.44 -12.66 -4.33
CA TYR A 88 0.56 -12.89 -2.91
C TYR A 88 -0.83 -12.93 -2.28
N GLY A 89 -1.06 -13.81 -1.29
CA GLY A 89 -2.32 -13.87 -0.55
C GLY A 89 -3.44 -14.68 -1.21
N TYR A 90 -3.12 -15.40 -2.29
CA TYR A 90 -4.07 -16.26 -3.00
C TYR A 90 -3.92 -17.74 -2.62
N SER A 91 -2.91 -18.10 -1.83
CA SER A 91 -2.73 -19.46 -1.30
C SER A 91 -3.14 -19.52 0.19
N PRO A 92 -3.79 -20.61 0.64
CA PRO A 92 -4.12 -20.79 2.05
C PRO A 92 -2.90 -20.70 2.96
N GLY A 93 -3.07 -20.08 4.15
CA GLY A 93 -2.04 -20.02 5.19
C GLY A 93 -0.98 -18.92 4.99
N GLN A 94 -1.07 -18.11 3.95
CA GLN A 94 -0.21 -16.93 3.80
C GLN A 94 -0.62 -15.84 4.81
N PRO A 95 0.30 -15.29 5.61
CA PRO A 95 -0.01 -14.25 6.59
C PRO A 95 -0.34 -12.92 5.92
N ALA A 96 -1.10 -12.03 6.57
CA ALA A 96 -1.23 -10.66 6.11
C ALA A 96 0.06 -9.88 6.41
N LEU A 97 0.46 -8.96 5.51
CA LEU A 97 1.62 -8.09 5.72
C LEU A 97 1.12 -6.78 6.34
N LEU A 98 1.15 -6.71 7.67
CA LEU A 98 0.71 -5.53 8.43
C LEU A 98 1.69 -4.36 8.23
N SER A 99 1.15 -3.14 8.17
CA SER A 99 1.96 -1.92 8.19
C SER A 99 2.78 -1.80 9.48
N ASP A 100 4.10 -1.87 9.32
CA ASP A 100 5.10 -1.69 10.37
C ASP A 100 5.69 -0.26 10.37
N ALA A 101 5.12 0.65 9.57
CA ALA A 101 5.46 2.06 9.61
C ALA A 101 5.16 2.66 10.99
N VAL A 102 6.07 3.51 11.46
CA VAL A 102 5.96 4.24 12.73
C VAL A 102 6.05 5.75 12.51
N GLY A 103 5.41 6.51 13.40
CA GLY A 103 5.36 7.97 13.43
C GLY A 103 4.90 8.45 14.80
N THR A 104 5.34 9.63 15.23
CA THR A 104 5.15 10.08 16.63
C THR A 104 3.78 10.69 16.91
N ASN A 105 3.14 11.31 15.92
CA ASN A 105 1.96 12.17 16.15
C ASN A 105 0.74 11.85 15.27
N ALA A 106 0.92 11.06 14.22
CA ALA A 106 -0.12 10.47 13.38
C ALA A 106 0.60 9.41 12.54
N VAL A 107 0.13 8.16 12.54
CA VAL A 107 0.65 7.16 11.62
C VAL A 107 -0.41 7.00 10.56
N THR A 108 -0.08 7.42 9.34
CA THR A 108 -0.90 7.14 8.16
C THR A 108 -0.54 5.76 7.62
N GLY A 109 0.74 5.43 7.43
CA GLY A 109 1.10 4.10 6.93
C GLY A 109 0.51 3.89 5.53
N ASP A 110 0.54 4.94 4.73
CA ASP A 110 0.10 4.98 3.34
C ASP A 110 0.85 3.92 2.54
N LEU A 111 0.21 3.36 1.52
CA LEU A 111 0.85 2.38 0.65
C LEU A 111 1.35 3.07 -0.61
N MET A 112 2.64 2.93 -0.89
CA MET A 112 3.30 3.54 -2.04
C MET A 112 3.94 2.49 -2.94
N ILE A 113 4.07 2.80 -4.22
CA ILE A 113 4.85 2.04 -5.19
C ILE A 113 6.16 2.80 -5.44
N VAL A 114 7.28 2.14 -5.18
CA VAL A 114 8.62 2.70 -5.40
C VAL A 114 9.37 1.86 -6.40
N ASN A 115 10.05 2.50 -7.34
CA ASN A 115 10.92 1.82 -8.30
C ASN A 115 12.10 2.72 -8.70
N ALA A 116 13.29 2.14 -8.76
CA ALA A 116 14.54 2.86 -9.05
C ALA A 116 14.82 3.05 -10.56
N ALA A 117 14.08 2.35 -11.41
CA ALA A 117 14.16 2.43 -12.87
C ALA A 117 12.77 2.33 -13.47
N ALA A 118 12.60 2.73 -14.74
CA ALA A 118 11.31 2.73 -15.42
C ALA A 118 10.61 1.35 -15.38
N VAL A 119 9.38 1.32 -14.86
CA VAL A 119 8.55 0.11 -14.80
C VAL A 119 7.30 0.32 -15.63
N THR A 120 6.88 -0.73 -16.34
CA THR A 120 5.58 -0.81 -17.01
C THR A 120 4.85 -2.05 -16.54
N GLY A 121 3.59 -1.90 -16.14
CA GLY A 121 2.82 -3.03 -15.66
C GLY A 121 1.58 -2.64 -14.87
N THR A 122 0.96 -3.66 -14.28
CA THR A 122 -0.22 -3.49 -13.43
C THR A 122 0.03 -4.11 -12.07
N ILE A 123 -0.37 -3.41 -11.02
CA ILE A 123 -0.37 -3.87 -9.63
C ILE A 123 -1.79 -3.69 -9.09
N ILE A 124 -2.32 -4.71 -8.44
CA ILE A 124 -3.62 -4.67 -7.75
C ILE A 124 -3.38 -5.16 -6.33
N VAL A 125 -3.86 -4.41 -5.35
CA VAL A 125 -3.69 -4.71 -3.93
C VAL A 125 -5.05 -4.74 -3.24
N GLU A 126 -5.17 -5.66 -2.29
CA GLU A 126 -6.22 -5.70 -1.29
C GLU A 126 -5.57 -5.56 0.08
N CYS A 127 -6.09 -4.64 0.89
CA CYS A 127 -5.71 -4.49 2.28
C CYS A 127 -6.93 -4.65 3.18
N ASN A 128 -6.73 -5.34 4.30
CA ASN A 128 -7.68 -5.31 5.40
C ASN A 128 -7.42 -4.10 6.29
N LYS A 129 -8.51 -3.53 6.78
CA LYS A 129 -8.52 -2.48 7.78
C LYS A 129 -8.35 -3.10 9.16
N HIS A 130 -7.25 -2.77 9.83
CA HIS A 130 -6.96 -3.24 11.17
C HIS A 130 -7.23 -2.11 12.16
N VAL A 131 -8.14 -2.39 13.10
CA VAL A 131 -8.38 -1.52 14.25
C VAL A 131 -7.09 -1.32 15.05
N THR A 132 -6.98 -0.19 15.72
CA THR A 132 -5.88 0.09 16.63
C THR A 132 -5.77 -0.98 17.73
N THR A 133 -4.61 -1.06 18.40
CA THR A 133 -4.41 -1.94 19.57
C THR A 133 -5.42 -1.68 20.69
N ALA A 134 -6.03 -0.49 20.73
CA ALA A 134 -7.09 -0.14 21.68
C ALA A 134 -8.47 -0.69 21.29
N GLY A 135 -8.59 -1.40 20.17
CA GLY A 135 -9.86 -1.91 19.63
C GLY A 135 -10.76 -0.82 19.05
N VAL A 136 -10.20 0.35 18.77
CA VAL A 136 -10.90 1.51 18.21
C VAL A 136 -10.42 1.73 16.77
N GLY A 137 -11.29 2.19 15.90
CA GLY A 137 -10.94 2.60 14.53
C GLY A 137 -11.78 1.95 13.45
N TRP A 138 -11.70 2.49 12.24
CA TRP A 138 -12.59 2.13 11.12
C TRP A 138 -14.08 2.25 11.44
N SER A 139 -14.46 3.16 12.34
CA SER A 139 -15.85 3.43 12.68
C SER A 139 -16.49 4.28 11.59
N ALA A 140 -17.47 3.72 10.89
CA ALA A 140 -18.29 4.43 9.91
C ALA A 140 -19.05 5.62 10.52
#